data_AF-A0A239HMV8-F1
#
_entry.id   AF-A0A239HMV8-F1
#
_cell.length_a   1.000
_cell.length_b   1.000
_cell.length_c   1.000
_cell.angle_alpha   90.00
_cell.angle_beta   90.00
_cell.angle_gamma   90.00
#
_symmetry.space_group_name_H-M   'P 1'
#
loop_
_entity.id
_entity.type
_entity.pdbx_description
1 polymer ?
#
loop_
_entity_poly.entity_id
_entity_poly.type
_entity_poly.pdbx_seq_one_letter_code
_entity_poly.pdbx_strand_id
1 'polypeptide(L)'
;MNLQEKSALLSRTLTELGSLLVAYSGGADSAYLAYAAHRALGDRMLAVIADSASLPRAELAAALAFTAAHGIPTHILQTNELDQPDYARNDSRRCFHCKDELFTQMETTRRELGFAHLAYGMNLDDKGDFRPGQQAAQQHGALAPLVTAGLAKAEIRALAREAGLSIADKPASACLSSRIEYGRTVTAANLAQVEQAEDALHRLGFPQVRVRHHGDLARIEIAREDLPKALNLATLDRITSAVRGAGFLYTTLDTQGYRSGSMNDMLPASAIAPARP
;
A
#
# COMPACT_ATOMS: atom_id res chain seq x y z
N MET A 1 10.10 -7.27 -26.09
CA MET A 1 8.67 -6.97 -26.31
C MET A 1 8.47 -5.49 -26.18
N ASN A 2 7.81 -4.85 -27.14
CA ASN A 2 7.34 -3.46 -27.02
C ASN A 2 6.13 -3.37 -26.07
N LEU A 3 5.70 -2.16 -25.72
CA LEU A 3 4.63 -1.94 -24.74
C LEU A 3 3.30 -2.60 -25.13
N GLN A 4 2.95 -2.55 -26.42
CA GLN A 4 1.70 -3.13 -26.92
C GLN A 4 1.74 -4.65 -26.93
N GLU A 5 2.89 -5.26 -27.25
CA GLU A 5 3.09 -6.71 -27.12
C GLU A 5 2.96 -7.18 -25.67
N LYS A 6 3.49 -6.42 -24.72
CA LYS A 6 3.34 -6.70 -23.28
C LYS A 6 1.89 -6.59 -22.82
N SER A 7 1.17 -5.55 -23.25
CA SER A 7 -0.26 -5.39 -22.98
C SER A 7 -1.09 -6.54 -23.56
N ALA A 8 -0.82 -6.93 -24.81
CA ALA A 8 -1.49 -8.05 -25.47
C ALA A 8 -1.20 -9.38 -24.74
N LEU A 9 0.04 -9.59 -24.29
CA LEU A 9 0.41 -10.75 -23.47
C LEU A 9 -0.36 -10.76 -22.15
N LEU A 10 -0.44 -9.62 -21.44
CA LEU A 10 -1.23 -9.50 -20.21
C LEU A 10 -2.70 -9.90 -20.44
N SER A 11 -3.33 -9.34 -21.48
CA SER A 11 -4.74 -9.64 -21.81
C SER A 11 -4.96 -11.12 -22.13
N ARG A 12 -4.08 -11.75 -22.90
CA ARG A 12 -4.15 -13.21 -23.16
C ARG A 12 -4.00 -14.01 -21.88
N THR A 13 -2.95 -13.74 -21.08
CA THR A 13 -2.72 -14.42 -19.80
C THR A 13 -3.94 -14.32 -18.89
N LEU A 14 -4.54 -13.13 -18.76
CA LEU A 14 -5.74 -12.95 -17.94
C LEU A 14 -6.94 -13.74 -18.47
N THR A 15 -7.11 -13.80 -19.80
CA THR A 15 -8.21 -14.55 -20.44
C THR A 15 -8.07 -16.06 -20.23
N GLU A 16 -6.85 -16.58 -20.34
CA GLU A 16 -6.51 -18.00 -20.15
C GLU A 16 -6.75 -18.49 -18.71
N LEU A 17 -6.68 -17.59 -17.72
CA LEU A 17 -6.99 -17.92 -16.32
C LEU A 17 -8.49 -18.22 -16.09
N GLY A 18 -9.38 -17.75 -16.97
CA GLY A 18 -10.82 -18.03 -16.90
C GLY A 18 -11.59 -17.29 -15.79
N SER A 19 -11.12 -17.33 -14.54
CA SER A 19 -11.64 -16.51 -13.44
C SER A 19 -10.55 -16.13 -12.42
N LEU A 20 -10.64 -14.91 -11.88
CA LEU A 20 -9.55 -14.31 -11.12
C LEU A 20 -10.00 -13.46 -9.91
N LEU A 21 -9.51 -13.81 -8.73
CA LEU A 21 -9.52 -12.94 -7.56
C LEU A 21 -8.28 -12.03 -7.59
N VAL A 22 -8.44 -10.71 -7.52
CA VAL A 22 -7.31 -9.76 -7.55
C VAL A 22 -7.15 -9.09 -6.19
N ALA A 23 -6.00 -9.27 -5.55
CA ALA A 23 -5.62 -8.55 -4.35
C ALA A 23 -5.39 -7.07 -4.68
N TYR A 24 -6.41 -6.25 -4.43
CA TYR A 24 -6.48 -4.86 -4.82
C TYR A 24 -6.19 -3.94 -3.64
N SER A 25 -5.07 -3.21 -3.69
CA SER A 25 -4.58 -2.37 -2.59
C SER A 25 -4.83 -0.87 -2.79
N GLY A 26 -5.52 -0.46 -3.85
CA GLY A 26 -5.69 0.96 -4.20
C GLY A 26 -4.44 1.64 -4.80
N GLY A 27 -3.32 0.93 -4.91
CA GLY A 27 -2.09 1.41 -5.55
C GLY A 27 -2.16 1.31 -7.08
N ALA A 28 -1.32 2.06 -7.79
CA ALA A 28 -1.35 2.12 -9.25
C ALA A 28 -1.25 0.74 -9.93
N ASP A 29 -0.36 -0.12 -9.44
CA ASP A 29 -0.10 -1.42 -10.06
C ASP A 29 -1.26 -2.40 -9.86
N SER A 30 -1.80 -2.49 -8.63
CA SER A 30 -2.94 -3.34 -8.32
C SER A 30 -4.25 -2.80 -8.92
N ALA A 31 -4.41 -1.48 -9.01
CA ALA A 31 -5.52 -0.84 -9.72
C ALA A 31 -5.51 -1.15 -11.22
N TYR A 32 -4.35 -1.02 -11.86
CA TYR A 32 -4.20 -1.34 -13.27
C TYR A 32 -4.45 -2.83 -13.53
N LEU A 33 -3.95 -3.73 -12.68
CA LEU A 33 -4.23 -5.16 -12.79
C LEU A 33 -5.73 -5.45 -12.65
N ALA A 34 -6.42 -4.86 -11.67
CA ALA A 34 -7.87 -5.02 -11.51
C ALA A 34 -8.63 -4.52 -12.75
N TYR A 35 -8.26 -3.36 -13.29
CA TYR A 35 -8.82 -2.81 -14.52
C TYR A 35 -8.59 -3.74 -15.72
N ALA A 36 -7.35 -4.18 -15.95
CA ALA A 36 -7.01 -5.09 -17.05
C ALA A 36 -7.73 -6.45 -16.92
N ALA A 37 -7.82 -6.99 -15.70
CA ALA A 37 -8.56 -8.21 -15.42
C ALA A 37 -10.06 -8.05 -15.74
N HIS A 38 -10.69 -6.96 -15.31
CA HIS A 38 -12.10 -6.71 -15.61
C HIS A 38 -12.33 -6.52 -17.13
N ARG A 39 -11.43 -5.82 -17.81
CA ARG A 39 -11.45 -5.69 -19.28
C ARG A 39 -11.36 -7.03 -20.01
N ALA A 40 -10.64 -8.01 -19.48
CA ALA A 40 -10.44 -9.32 -20.10
C ALA A 40 -11.51 -10.36 -19.70
N LEU A 41 -11.99 -10.31 -18.45
CA LEU A 41 -12.82 -11.36 -17.85
C LEU A 41 -14.25 -10.92 -17.54
N GLY A 42 -14.57 -9.63 -17.60
CA GLY A 42 -15.87 -9.08 -17.19
C GLY A 42 -16.17 -9.41 -15.73
N ASP A 43 -17.34 -10.02 -15.48
CA ASP A 43 -17.79 -10.42 -14.13
C ASP A 43 -17.10 -11.67 -13.59
N ARG A 44 -16.24 -12.33 -14.39
CA ARG A 44 -15.44 -13.48 -13.93
C ARG A 44 -14.16 -13.05 -13.21
N MET A 45 -14.07 -11.80 -12.78
CA MET A 45 -13.05 -11.36 -11.85
C MET A 45 -13.69 -10.64 -10.67
N LEU A 46 -12.98 -10.57 -9.55
CA LEU A 46 -13.40 -9.82 -8.37
C LEU A 46 -12.18 -9.13 -7.75
N ALA A 47 -12.24 -7.81 -7.62
CA ALA A 47 -11.23 -7.03 -6.90
C ALA A 47 -11.50 -7.12 -5.40
N VAL A 48 -10.52 -7.55 -4.63
CA VAL A 48 -10.65 -7.71 -3.18
C VAL A 48 -9.77 -6.69 -2.47
N ILE A 49 -10.39 -5.84 -1.66
CA ILE A 49 -9.70 -4.87 -0.83
C ILE A 49 -9.64 -5.43 0.58
N ALA A 50 -8.43 -5.57 1.10
CA ALA A 50 -8.19 -5.93 2.49
C ALA A 50 -8.39 -4.69 3.37
N ASP A 51 -9.37 -4.75 4.26
CA ASP A 51 -9.67 -3.67 5.17
C ASP A 51 -9.27 -4.06 6.59
N SER A 52 -8.35 -3.26 7.14
CA SER A 52 -7.90 -3.35 8.53
C SER A 52 -7.53 -1.95 9.02
N ALA A 53 -7.25 -1.82 10.32
CA ALA A 53 -6.78 -0.58 10.90
C ALA A 53 -5.48 -0.04 10.28
N SER A 54 -4.73 -0.86 9.52
CA SER A 54 -3.49 -0.43 8.87
C SER A 54 -3.68 0.25 7.52
N LEU A 55 -4.86 0.13 6.91
CA LEU A 55 -5.25 0.81 5.68
C LEU A 55 -5.86 2.18 6.02
N PRO A 56 -5.28 3.30 5.54
CA PRO A 56 -5.92 4.61 5.70
C PRO A 56 -7.33 4.64 5.11
N ARG A 57 -8.29 5.25 5.80
CA ARG A 57 -9.69 5.40 5.36
C ARG A 57 -9.78 6.19 4.05
N ALA A 58 -8.94 7.21 3.88
CA ALA A 58 -8.86 7.96 2.62
C ALA A 58 -8.40 7.08 1.44
N GLU A 59 -7.48 6.13 1.68
CA GLU A 59 -7.02 5.20 0.66
C GLU A 59 -8.08 4.15 0.32
N LEU A 60 -8.80 3.63 1.33
CA LEU A 60 -9.96 2.76 1.11
C LEU A 60 -11.03 3.46 0.27
N ALA A 61 -11.40 4.68 0.64
CA ALA A 61 -12.38 5.48 -0.10
C ALA A 61 -11.95 5.73 -1.54
N ALA A 62 -10.67 6.08 -1.77
CA ALA A 62 -10.13 6.28 -3.10
C ALA A 62 -10.11 4.99 -3.93
N ALA A 63 -9.80 3.84 -3.31
CA ALA A 63 -9.81 2.54 -3.97
C ALA A 63 -11.23 2.12 -4.39
N LEU A 64 -12.22 2.30 -3.51
CA LEU A 64 -13.63 2.03 -3.81
C LEU A 64 -14.17 2.98 -4.88
N ALA A 65 -13.82 4.26 -4.84
CA ALA A 65 -14.22 5.22 -5.86
C ALA A 65 -13.65 4.85 -7.24
N PHE A 66 -12.40 4.37 -7.29
CA PHE A 66 -11.80 3.89 -8.53
C PHE A 66 -12.56 2.69 -9.12
N THR A 67 -12.82 1.65 -8.32
CA THR A 67 -13.51 0.47 -8.85
C THR A 67 -14.95 0.78 -9.26
N ALA A 68 -15.65 1.60 -8.48
CA ALA A 68 -16.99 2.07 -8.83
C ALA A 68 -17.02 2.85 -10.16
N ALA A 69 -16.07 3.77 -10.36
CA ALA A 69 -15.98 4.57 -11.60
C ALA A 69 -15.72 3.72 -12.86
N HIS A 70 -15.14 2.54 -12.69
CA HIS A 70 -14.79 1.63 -13.79
C HIS A 70 -15.66 0.37 -13.86
N GLY A 71 -16.72 0.27 -13.04
CA GLY A 71 -17.63 -0.88 -13.02
C GLY A 71 -16.98 -2.18 -12.54
N ILE A 72 -15.84 -2.10 -11.84
CA ILE A 72 -15.08 -3.27 -11.41
C ILE A 72 -15.78 -3.90 -10.19
N PRO A 73 -16.22 -5.18 -10.26
CA PRO A 73 -16.80 -5.87 -9.11
C PRO A 73 -15.80 -5.89 -7.97
N THR A 74 -16.25 -5.47 -6.78
CA THR A 74 -15.38 -5.26 -5.61
C THR A 74 -15.95 -5.94 -4.37
N HIS A 75 -15.07 -6.56 -3.58
CA HIS A 75 -15.40 -7.14 -2.28
C HIS A 75 -14.43 -6.61 -1.21
N ILE A 76 -14.96 -6.23 -0.05
CA ILE A 76 -14.15 -5.83 1.09
C ILE A 76 -13.97 -7.05 1.99
N LEU A 77 -12.72 -7.46 2.16
CA LEU A 77 -12.31 -8.54 3.04
C LEU A 77 -11.74 -7.93 4.32
N GLN A 78 -12.36 -8.20 5.47
CA GLN A 78 -11.83 -7.77 6.76
C GLN A 78 -10.64 -8.66 7.12
N THR A 79 -9.50 -8.06 7.44
CA THR A 79 -8.30 -8.79 7.91
C THR A 79 -7.97 -8.43 9.35
N ASN A 80 -7.49 -9.41 10.11
CA ASN A 80 -7.24 -9.29 11.54
C ASN A 80 -5.75 -9.38 11.85
N GLU A 81 -4.88 -8.85 10.99
CA GLU A 81 -3.43 -8.97 11.18
C GLU A 81 -2.95 -8.31 12.48
N LEU A 82 -3.69 -7.34 13.03
CA LEU A 82 -3.39 -6.73 14.33
C LEU A 82 -3.50 -7.72 15.50
N ASP A 83 -4.34 -8.75 15.39
CA ASP A 83 -4.51 -9.78 16.41
C ASP A 83 -3.35 -10.80 16.38
N GLN A 84 -2.56 -10.80 15.31
CA GLN A 84 -1.42 -11.70 15.15
C GLN A 84 -0.18 -11.15 15.87
N PRO A 85 0.38 -11.86 16.88
CA PRO A 85 1.52 -11.38 17.65
C PRO A 85 2.75 -11.01 16.80
N ASP A 86 2.98 -11.75 15.71
CA ASP A 86 4.12 -11.52 14.81
C ASP A 86 3.99 -10.24 13.98
N TYR A 87 2.76 -9.84 13.62
CA TYR A 87 2.53 -8.53 13.00
C TYR A 87 2.60 -7.43 14.05
N ALA A 88 1.94 -7.62 15.20
CA ALA A 88 1.86 -6.64 16.27
C ALA A 88 3.26 -6.26 16.81
N ARG A 89 4.23 -7.19 16.86
CA ARG A 89 5.61 -6.93 17.30
C ARG A 89 6.34 -5.87 16.46
N ASN A 90 5.90 -5.63 15.21
CA ASN A 90 6.41 -4.58 14.35
C ASN A 90 7.94 -4.66 14.08
N ASP A 91 8.44 -5.83 13.69
CA ASP A 91 9.84 -5.98 13.28
C ASP A 91 10.01 -5.88 11.74
N SER A 92 11.21 -6.21 11.23
CA SER A 92 11.51 -6.20 9.80
C SER A 92 10.66 -7.19 8.98
N ARG A 93 10.01 -8.17 9.62
CA ARG A 93 9.12 -9.15 8.99
C ARG A 93 7.64 -8.78 9.08
N ARG A 94 7.24 -7.66 9.69
CA ARG A 94 5.82 -7.21 9.74
C ARG A 94 5.11 -7.31 8.39
N CYS A 95 5.76 -6.89 7.30
CA CYS A 95 5.19 -6.94 5.95
C CYS A 95 4.97 -8.36 5.43
N PHE A 96 5.76 -9.34 5.87
CA PHE A 96 5.51 -10.77 5.60
C PHE A 96 4.22 -11.20 6.26
N HIS A 97 4.11 -11.03 7.58
CA HIS A 97 2.96 -11.48 8.36
C HIS A 97 1.66 -10.82 7.91
N CYS A 98 1.70 -9.53 7.57
CA CYS A 98 0.57 -8.82 6.96
C CYS A 98 0.09 -9.46 5.64
N LYS A 99 1.04 -9.81 4.76
CA LYS A 99 0.71 -10.41 3.46
C LYS A 99 0.30 -11.87 3.58
N ASP A 100 0.88 -12.59 4.53
CA ASP A 100 0.53 -13.98 4.82
C ASP A 100 -0.91 -14.11 5.32
N GLU A 101 -1.33 -13.27 6.28
CA GLU A 101 -2.73 -13.16 6.71
C GLU A 101 -3.63 -12.81 5.53
N LEU A 102 -3.26 -11.78 4.74
CA LEU A 102 -4.03 -11.38 3.55
C LEU A 102 -4.25 -12.56 2.60
N PHE A 103 -3.18 -13.23 2.18
CA PHE A 103 -3.30 -14.31 1.19
C PHE A 103 -4.01 -15.54 1.76
N THR A 104 -3.86 -15.82 3.05
CA THR A 104 -4.62 -16.88 3.74
C THR A 104 -6.14 -16.62 3.66
N GLN A 105 -6.56 -15.40 3.98
CA GLN A 105 -7.98 -15.03 3.96
C GLN A 105 -8.53 -14.95 2.53
N MET A 106 -7.72 -14.45 1.60
CA MET A 106 -8.07 -14.42 0.19
C MET A 106 -8.20 -15.81 -0.43
N GLU A 107 -7.36 -16.77 -0.04
CA GLU A 107 -7.47 -18.16 -0.51
C GLU A 107 -8.75 -18.83 -0.02
N THR A 108 -9.15 -18.56 1.23
CA THR A 108 -10.46 -18.98 1.76
C THR A 108 -11.59 -18.38 0.94
N THR A 109 -11.58 -17.06 0.75
CA THR A 109 -12.56 -16.31 -0.05
C THR A 109 -12.62 -16.83 -1.49
N ARG A 110 -11.46 -17.11 -2.10
CA ARG A 110 -11.36 -17.63 -3.47
C ARG A 110 -12.10 -18.95 -3.62
N ARG A 111 -11.94 -19.86 -2.66
CA ARG A 111 -12.61 -21.18 -2.66
C ARG A 111 -14.11 -21.04 -2.43
N GLU A 112 -14.52 -20.23 -1.48
CA GLU A 112 -15.94 -19.98 -1.16
C GLU A 112 -16.71 -19.38 -2.34
N LEU A 113 -16.09 -18.44 -3.04
CA LEU A 113 -16.68 -17.76 -4.20
C LEU A 113 -16.44 -18.47 -5.54
N GLY A 114 -15.68 -19.58 -5.55
CA GLY A 114 -15.47 -20.40 -6.74
C GLY A 114 -14.54 -19.80 -7.82
N PHE A 115 -13.62 -18.92 -7.46
CA PHE A 115 -12.62 -18.38 -8.40
C PHE A 115 -11.46 -19.36 -8.61
N ALA A 116 -10.97 -19.51 -9.83
CA ALA A 116 -9.91 -20.48 -10.13
C ALA A 116 -8.53 -20.02 -9.63
N HIS A 117 -8.25 -18.72 -9.71
CA HIS A 117 -6.93 -18.17 -9.42
C HIS A 117 -6.98 -16.93 -8.52
N LEU A 118 -5.85 -16.66 -7.88
CA LEU A 118 -5.56 -15.47 -7.10
C LEU A 118 -4.37 -14.74 -7.73
N ALA A 119 -4.47 -13.43 -7.91
CA ALA A 119 -3.36 -12.59 -8.39
C ALA A 119 -3.17 -11.34 -7.56
N TYR A 120 -1.98 -10.74 -7.66
CA TYR A 120 -1.64 -9.48 -7.00
C TYR A 120 -0.78 -8.59 -7.89
N GLY A 121 -0.76 -7.30 -7.60
CA GLY A 121 -0.14 -6.25 -8.43
C GLY A 121 1.39 -6.16 -8.37
N MET A 122 2.12 -7.26 -8.24
CA MET A 122 3.59 -7.23 -8.38
C MET A 122 3.97 -6.95 -9.83
N ASN A 123 4.93 -6.04 -10.03
CA ASN A 123 5.46 -5.68 -11.35
C ASN A 123 6.94 -6.12 -11.52
N LEU A 124 7.51 -5.88 -12.70
CA LEU A 124 8.87 -6.33 -13.03
C LEU A 124 9.97 -5.69 -12.17
N ASP A 125 9.81 -4.43 -11.77
CA ASP A 125 10.79 -3.68 -10.98
C ASP A 125 10.87 -4.20 -9.53
N ASP A 126 9.88 -4.99 -9.11
CA ASP A 126 9.81 -5.51 -7.74
C ASP A 126 10.68 -6.76 -7.51
N LYS A 127 11.36 -7.31 -8.54
CA LYS A 127 12.12 -8.58 -8.46
C LYS A 127 13.43 -8.52 -7.68
N GLY A 128 13.98 -7.33 -7.40
CA GLY A 128 15.33 -7.16 -6.83
C GLY A 128 15.40 -6.75 -5.35
N ASP A 129 14.28 -6.34 -4.76
CA ASP A 129 14.25 -5.81 -3.39
C ASP A 129 13.96 -6.91 -2.36
N PHE A 130 14.53 -6.79 -1.16
CA PHE A 130 14.07 -7.56 0.00
C PHE A 130 12.60 -7.24 0.29
N ARG A 131 11.70 -8.10 -0.19
CA ARG A 131 10.25 -7.93 -0.08
C ARG A 131 9.62 -9.15 0.56
N PRO A 132 9.61 -9.21 1.91
CA PRO A 132 9.02 -10.32 2.65
C PRO A 132 7.57 -10.61 2.22
N GLY A 133 6.81 -9.59 1.81
CA GLY A 133 5.45 -9.77 1.29
C GLY A 133 5.33 -10.61 0.00
N GLN A 134 6.37 -10.67 -0.83
CA GLN A 134 6.38 -11.53 -2.03
C GLN A 134 6.59 -12.99 -1.69
N GLN A 135 7.36 -13.28 -0.64
CA GLN A 135 7.55 -14.65 -0.17
C GLN A 135 6.22 -15.26 0.27
N ALA A 136 5.39 -14.49 1.00
CA ALA A 136 4.04 -14.90 1.34
C ALA A 136 3.18 -15.16 0.09
N ALA A 137 3.21 -14.25 -0.89
CA ALA A 137 2.46 -14.42 -2.14
C ALA A 137 2.82 -15.74 -2.87
N GLN A 138 4.11 -16.08 -2.93
CA GLN A 138 4.60 -17.32 -3.53
C GLN A 138 4.14 -18.56 -2.77
N GLN A 139 4.16 -18.52 -1.43
CA GLN A 139 3.70 -19.62 -0.57
C GLN A 139 2.21 -19.94 -0.77
N HIS A 140 1.40 -18.92 -1.05
CA HIS A 140 -0.03 -19.05 -1.33
C HIS A 140 -0.34 -19.26 -2.83
N GLY A 141 0.68 -19.39 -3.68
CA GLY A 141 0.50 -19.59 -5.12
C GLY A 141 -0.15 -18.41 -5.84
N ALA A 142 -0.10 -17.20 -5.27
CA ALA A 142 -0.67 -16.00 -5.88
C ALA A 142 0.12 -15.60 -7.14
N LEU A 143 -0.59 -15.44 -8.24
CA LEU A 143 -0.04 -15.12 -9.55
C LEU A 143 0.37 -13.65 -9.64
N ALA A 144 1.38 -13.36 -10.45
CA ALA A 144 1.81 -11.99 -10.78
C ALA A 144 1.70 -11.73 -12.29
N PRO A 145 0.50 -11.54 -12.86
CA PRO A 145 0.31 -11.40 -14.31
C PRO A 145 1.09 -10.24 -14.94
N LEU A 146 1.30 -9.14 -14.21
CA LEU A 146 2.10 -8.01 -14.70
C LEU A 146 3.57 -8.42 -14.88
N VAL A 147 4.12 -9.25 -13.98
CA VAL A 147 5.45 -9.84 -14.12
C VAL A 147 5.49 -10.81 -15.31
N THR A 148 4.48 -11.66 -15.47
CA THR A 148 4.38 -12.57 -16.62
C THR A 148 4.39 -11.81 -17.94
N ALA A 149 3.71 -10.66 -17.99
CA ALA A 149 3.71 -9.76 -19.15
C ALA A 149 5.00 -8.94 -19.31
N GLY A 150 5.93 -8.99 -18.35
CA GLY A 150 7.17 -8.22 -18.36
C GLY A 150 6.96 -6.72 -18.19
N LEU A 151 5.89 -6.29 -17.52
CA LEU A 151 5.55 -4.89 -17.32
C LEU A 151 6.30 -4.29 -16.13
N ALA A 152 7.07 -3.25 -16.40
CA ALA A 152 7.67 -2.37 -15.38
C ALA A 152 6.68 -1.29 -14.94
N LYS A 153 6.96 -0.63 -13.81
CA LYS A 153 6.12 0.41 -13.22
C LYS A 153 5.86 1.59 -14.14
N ALA A 154 6.88 2.02 -14.89
CA ALA A 154 6.73 3.12 -15.85
C ALA A 154 5.77 2.75 -16.99
N GLU A 155 5.83 1.50 -17.45
CA GLU A 155 4.98 0.96 -18.51
C GLU A 155 3.53 0.80 -18.05
N ILE A 156 3.32 0.34 -16.81
CA ILE A 156 2.00 0.27 -16.17
C ILE A 156 1.37 1.67 -16.11
N ARG A 157 2.14 2.70 -15.71
CA ARG A 157 1.65 4.09 -15.70
C ARG A 157 1.35 4.60 -17.10
N ALA A 158 2.16 4.27 -18.10
CA ALA A 158 1.90 4.64 -19.49
C ALA A 158 0.58 4.04 -19.99
N LEU A 159 0.37 2.74 -19.80
CA LEU A 159 -0.88 2.04 -20.16
C LEU A 159 -2.09 2.59 -19.38
N ALA A 160 -1.90 2.94 -18.10
CA ALA A 160 -2.94 3.57 -17.31
C ALA A 160 -3.34 4.95 -17.88
N ARG A 161 -2.38 5.75 -18.37
CA ARG A 161 -2.69 7.03 -19.05
C ARG A 161 -3.39 6.82 -20.38
N GLU A 162 -2.93 5.85 -21.18
CA GLU A 162 -3.60 5.47 -22.45
C GLU A 162 -5.06 5.06 -22.23
N ALA A 163 -5.34 4.38 -21.12
CA ALA A 163 -6.69 4.00 -20.70
C ALA A 163 -7.46 5.12 -19.95
N GLY A 164 -6.91 6.32 -19.81
CA GLY A 164 -7.56 7.46 -19.15
C GLY A 164 -7.73 7.29 -17.63
N LEU A 165 -6.91 6.46 -16.98
CA LEU A 165 -7.04 6.14 -15.56
C LEU A 165 -6.29 7.16 -14.69
N SER A 166 -6.98 7.77 -13.73
CA SER A 166 -6.41 8.74 -12.78
C SER A 166 -5.31 8.17 -11.87
N ILE A 167 -5.25 6.84 -11.73
CA ILE A 167 -4.23 6.13 -10.94
C ILE A 167 -2.82 6.25 -11.51
N ALA A 168 -2.67 6.69 -12.77
CA ALA A 168 -1.38 6.78 -13.44
C ALA A 168 -0.41 7.75 -12.75
N ASP A 169 -0.94 8.77 -12.07
CA ASP A 169 -0.16 9.77 -11.34
C ASP A 169 -0.29 9.62 -9.83
N LYS A 170 -1.04 8.61 -9.36
CA LYS A 170 -1.18 8.33 -7.92
C LYS A 170 0.19 8.00 -7.30
N PRO A 171 0.61 8.73 -6.25
CA PRO A 171 1.83 8.41 -5.52
C PRO A 171 1.76 7.03 -4.87
N ALA A 172 2.92 6.41 -4.62
CA ALA A 172 2.95 5.21 -3.82
C ALA A 172 2.53 5.54 -2.38
N SER A 173 1.56 4.78 -1.87
CA SER A 173 1.09 4.89 -0.49
C SER A 173 1.53 3.67 0.30
N ALA A 174 2.02 3.90 1.51
CA ALA A 174 2.39 2.84 2.45
C ALA A 174 1.33 2.73 3.53
N CYS A 175 1.17 1.56 4.13
CA CYS A 175 0.25 1.35 5.26
C CYS A 175 0.61 2.22 6.47
N LEU A 176 -0.35 2.48 7.35
CA LEU A 176 -0.16 3.29 8.56
C LEU A 176 0.92 2.67 9.47
N SER A 177 1.06 1.34 9.49
CA SER A 177 2.06 0.66 10.31
C SER A 177 3.50 1.01 9.95
N SER A 178 3.76 1.50 8.73
CA SER A 178 5.09 2.04 8.36
C SER A 178 5.46 3.34 9.08
N ARG A 179 4.52 3.96 9.80
CA ARG A 179 4.76 5.13 10.65
C ARG A 179 5.15 4.75 12.07
N ILE A 180 4.91 3.51 12.49
CA ILE A 180 5.23 3.05 13.84
C ILE A 180 6.69 2.61 13.89
N GLU A 181 7.44 3.13 14.86
CA GLU A 181 8.82 2.73 15.16
C GLU A 181 8.99 1.21 15.27
N TYR A 182 10.01 0.67 14.60
CA TYR A 182 10.29 -0.77 14.66
C TYR A 182 10.49 -1.24 16.11
N GLY A 183 9.94 -2.41 16.44
CA GLY A 183 9.95 -2.98 17.78
C GLY A 183 8.86 -2.43 18.71
N ARG A 184 8.16 -1.35 18.33
CA ARG A 184 7.00 -0.85 19.06
C ARG A 184 5.73 -1.56 18.59
N THR A 185 4.94 -2.04 19.55
CA THR A 185 3.69 -2.75 19.26
C THR A 185 2.74 -1.90 18.40
N VAL A 186 2.30 -2.45 17.27
CA VAL A 186 1.26 -1.84 16.42
C VAL A 186 -0.11 -2.10 17.04
N THR A 187 -0.90 -1.05 17.23
CA THR A 187 -2.25 -1.13 17.82
C THR A 187 -3.23 -0.28 17.03
N ALA A 188 -4.53 -0.62 17.06
CA ALA A 188 -5.54 0.21 16.40
C ALA A 188 -5.50 1.67 16.90
N ALA A 189 -5.21 1.88 18.19
CA ALA A 189 -5.11 3.20 18.79
C ALA A 189 -3.95 4.02 18.21
N ASN A 190 -2.74 3.46 18.07
CA ASN A 190 -1.61 4.22 17.55
C ASN A 190 -1.71 4.46 16.03
N LEU A 191 -2.33 3.54 15.28
CA LEU A 191 -2.64 3.74 13.87
C LEU A 191 -3.67 4.86 13.67
N ALA A 192 -4.74 4.87 14.46
CA ALA A 192 -5.75 5.93 14.41
C ALA A 192 -5.17 7.29 14.80
N GLN A 193 -4.31 7.34 15.82
CA GLN A 193 -3.59 8.55 16.21
C GLN A 193 -2.70 9.10 15.08
N VAL A 194 -1.97 8.23 14.38
CA VAL A 194 -1.17 8.62 13.20
C VAL A 194 -2.06 9.15 12.08
N GLU A 195 -3.14 8.45 11.76
CA GLU A 195 -4.06 8.84 10.68
C GLU A 195 -4.70 10.21 10.95
N GLN A 196 -5.21 10.41 12.17
CA GLN A 196 -5.79 11.70 12.59
C GLN A 196 -4.78 12.85 12.47
N ALA A 197 -3.53 12.60 12.85
CA ALA A 197 -2.46 13.59 12.74
C ALA A 197 -2.12 13.88 11.27
N GLU A 198 -1.93 12.86 10.42
CA GLU A 198 -1.67 13.03 8.98
C GLU A 198 -2.83 13.79 8.31
N ASP A 199 -4.08 13.44 8.60
CA ASP A 199 -5.27 14.12 8.07
C ASP A 199 -5.36 15.59 8.49
N ALA A 200 -5.02 15.89 9.74
CA ALA A 200 -4.99 17.28 10.21
C ALA A 200 -3.91 18.09 9.47
N LEU A 201 -2.74 17.50 9.22
CA LEU A 201 -1.66 18.14 8.46
C LEU A 201 -2.03 18.31 6.97
N HIS A 202 -2.72 17.34 6.37
CA HIS A 202 -3.28 17.48 5.01
C HIS A 202 -4.24 18.68 4.94
N ARG A 203 -5.13 18.87 5.94
CA ARG A 203 -6.03 20.04 6.01
C ARG A 203 -5.30 21.38 6.20
N LEU A 204 -4.09 21.37 6.76
CA LEU A 204 -3.22 22.55 6.80
C LEU A 204 -2.51 22.82 5.46
N GLY A 205 -2.75 21.97 4.45
CA GLY A 205 -2.21 22.09 3.10
C GLY A 205 -0.79 21.55 2.97
N PHE A 206 -0.49 20.44 3.64
CA PHE A 206 0.74 19.66 3.44
C PHE A 206 0.40 18.35 2.72
N PRO A 207 0.44 18.31 1.37
CA PRO A 207 -0.02 17.15 0.60
C PRO A 207 0.88 15.92 0.73
N GLN A 208 2.17 16.12 1.00
CA GLN A 208 3.12 15.04 1.24
C GLN A 208 3.69 15.18 2.65
N VAL A 209 3.08 14.42 3.56
CA VAL A 209 3.42 14.40 4.98
C VAL A 209 3.41 12.97 5.53
N ARG A 210 4.25 12.72 6.53
CA ARG A 210 4.21 11.51 7.35
C ARG A 210 4.34 11.88 8.82
N VAL A 211 3.55 11.23 9.68
CA VAL A 211 3.70 11.36 11.14
C VAL A 211 4.27 10.07 11.66
N ARG A 212 5.56 10.08 12.03
CA ARG A 212 6.23 8.92 12.62
C ARG A 212 5.97 8.87 14.12
N HIS A 213 5.50 7.73 14.59
CA HIS A 213 5.11 7.47 15.98
C HIS A 213 6.29 6.90 16.77
N HIS A 214 6.75 7.66 17.76
CA HIS A 214 7.86 7.32 18.68
C HIS A 214 7.35 7.31 20.13
N GLY A 215 6.20 6.68 20.38
CA GLY A 215 5.54 6.73 21.68
C GLY A 215 4.80 8.05 21.86
N ASP A 216 5.22 8.86 22.82
CA ASP A 216 4.59 10.16 23.11
C ASP A 216 5.01 11.26 22.12
N LEU A 217 5.99 10.97 21.26
CA LEU A 217 6.56 11.90 20.29
C LEU A 217 6.09 11.59 18.87
N ALA A 218 5.58 12.61 18.19
CA ALA A 218 5.35 12.63 16.75
C ALA A 218 6.53 13.30 16.04
N ARG A 219 7.26 12.56 15.21
CA ARG A 219 8.25 13.10 14.27
C ARG A 219 7.60 13.28 12.91
N ILE A 220 7.37 14.53 12.51
CA ILE A 220 6.69 14.87 11.27
C ILE A 220 7.71 15.03 10.14
N GLU A 221 7.50 14.31 9.06
CA GLU A 221 8.26 14.46 7.81
C GLU A 221 7.39 15.18 6.78
N ILE A 222 7.81 16.35 6.32
CA ILE A 222 7.10 17.17 5.31
C ILE A 222 7.97 17.26 4.06
N ALA A 223 7.36 17.31 2.87
CA ALA A 223 8.06 17.58 1.61
C ALA A 223 8.98 18.81 1.74
N ARG A 224 10.17 18.75 1.11
CA ARG A 224 11.18 19.80 1.33
C ARG A 224 10.73 21.16 0.82
N GLU A 225 9.99 21.17 -0.27
CA GLU A 225 9.35 22.35 -0.87
C GLU A 225 8.35 23.03 0.09
N ASP A 226 7.75 22.26 1.00
CA ASP A 226 6.74 22.76 1.95
C ASP A 226 7.35 23.15 3.31
N LEU A 227 8.61 22.81 3.59
CA LEU A 227 9.29 23.17 4.85
C LEU A 227 9.33 24.68 5.12
N PRO A 228 9.58 25.58 4.16
CA PRO A 228 9.54 27.03 4.41
C PRO A 228 8.19 27.49 4.96
N LYS A 229 7.08 26.92 4.46
CA LYS A 229 5.73 27.19 4.98
C LYS A 229 5.55 26.63 6.39
N ALA A 230 6.05 25.41 6.64
CA ALA A 230 5.94 24.73 7.93
C ALA A 230 6.72 25.44 9.05
N LEU A 231 7.86 26.06 8.73
CA LEU A 231 8.75 26.73 9.70
C LEU A 231 8.32 28.15 10.08
N ASN A 232 7.25 28.69 9.47
CA ASN A 232 6.64 29.91 9.95
C ASN A 232 6.01 29.68 11.34
N LEU A 233 6.25 30.57 12.31
CA LEU A 233 5.80 30.40 13.70
C LEU A 233 4.28 30.15 13.82
N ALA A 234 3.45 30.88 13.07
CA ALA A 234 2.00 30.68 13.10
C ALA A 234 1.59 29.31 12.53
N THR A 235 2.33 28.82 11.52
CA THR A 235 2.10 27.47 10.98
C THR A 235 2.61 26.40 11.95
N LEU A 236 3.75 26.60 12.62
CA LEU A 236 4.27 25.70 13.65
C LEU A 236 3.28 25.53 14.81
N ASP A 237 2.65 26.61 15.26
CA ASP A 237 1.63 26.57 16.31
C ASP A 237 0.40 25.76 15.85
N ARG A 238 -0.01 25.92 14.59
CA ARG A 238 -1.11 25.14 14.00
C ARG A 238 -0.77 23.66 13.84
N ILE A 239 0.45 23.35 13.40
CA ILE A 239 0.98 21.97 13.33
C ILE A 239 0.97 21.35 14.73
N THR A 240 1.50 22.06 15.73
CA THR A 240 1.57 21.60 17.12
C THR A 240 0.18 21.34 17.68
N SER A 241 -0.76 22.27 17.47
CA SER A 241 -2.15 22.12 17.90
C SER A 241 -2.83 20.91 17.24
N ALA A 242 -2.66 20.73 15.93
CA ALA A 242 -3.20 19.60 15.19
C ALA A 242 -2.67 18.25 15.72
N VAL A 243 -1.36 18.13 15.92
CA VAL A 243 -0.72 16.89 16.35
C VAL A 243 -0.98 16.58 17.82
N ARG A 244 -1.02 17.59 18.70
CA ARG A 244 -1.50 17.43 20.07
C ARG A 244 -2.97 17.03 20.15
N GLY A 245 -3.80 17.57 19.26
CA GLY A 245 -5.21 17.17 19.12
C GLY A 245 -5.40 15.70 18.77
N ALA A 246 -4.42 15.08 18.09
CA ALA A 246 -4.38 13.64 17.83
C ALA A 246 -3.81 12.81 19.00
N GLY A 247 -3.40 13.45 20.11
CA GLY A 247 -3.00 12.80 21.36
C GLY A 247 -1.49 12.63 21.58
N PHE A 248 -0.62 13.27 20.79
CA PHE A 248 0.82 13.27 21.04
C PHE A 248 1.22 14.34 22.09
N LEU A 249 2.19 14.03 22.96
CA LEU A 249 2.72 15.00 23.92
C LEU A 249 3.74 15.95 23.28
N TYR A 250 4.62 15.38 22.45
CA TYR A 250 5.71 16.10 21.79
C TYR A 250 5.54 16.09 20.27
N THR A 251 5.80 17.24 19.67
CA THR A 251 5.73 17.43 18.21
C THR A 251 7.09 17.90 17.71
N THR A 252 7.67 17.19 16.75
CA THR A 252 8.95 17.56 16.13
C THR A 252 8.84 17.53 14.60
N LEU A 253 9.71 18.29 13.94
CA LEU A 253 9.88 18.25 12.49
C LEU A 253 11.21 17.57 12.16
N ASP A 254 11.18 16.66 11.19
CA ASP A 254 12.37 16.05 10.64
C ASP A 254 13.15 17.05 9.78
N THR A 255 14.42 17.26 10.10
CA THR A 255 15.29 18.23 9.42
C THR A 255 15.63 17.85 7.99
N GLN A 256 15.45 16.58 7.62
CA GLN A 256 15.65 16.10 6.26
C GLN A 256 14.37 16.15 5.41
N GLY A 257 13.23 16.38 6.03
CA GLY A 257 11.91 16.32 5.39
C GLY A 257 11.49 14.90 5.02
N TYR A 258 10.48 14.80 4.15
CA TYR A 258 9.95 13.54 3.65
C TYR A 258 10.97 12.78 2.80
N ARG A 259 11.22 11.51 3.15
CA ARG A 259 12.04 10.58 2.38
C ARG A 259 11.37 9.21 2.34
N SER A 260 11.31 8.61 1.16
CA SER A 260 10.81 7.23 1.03
C SER A 260 11.74 6.28 1.79
N GLY A 261 11.16 5.40 2.61
CA GLY A 261 11.94 4.42 3.38
C GLY A 261 12.72 4.98 4.57
N SER A 262 12.48 6.20 5.04
CA SER A 262 13.23 6.83 6.15
C SER A 262 13.30 6.01 7.44
N MET A 263 12.30 5.18 7.73
CA MET A 263 12.27 4.32 8.92
C MET A 263 13.25 3.14 8.83
N ASN A 264 13.72 2.80 7.62
CA ASN A 264 14.68 1.72 7.43
C ASN A 264 16.08 2.10 7.93
N ASP A 265 16.37 3.40 8.13
CA ASP A 265 17.62 3.88 8.72
C ASP A 265 17.85 3.31 10.13
N MET A 266 16.80 2.87 10.82
CA MET A 266 16.86 2.26 12.16
C MET A 266 17.11 0.75 12.15
N LEU A 267 17.03 0.09 11.00
CA LEU A 267 17.30 -1.34 10.90
C LEU A 267 18.81 -1.58 10.78
N PRO A 268 19.39 -2.56 11.49
CA PRO A 268 20.78 -2.94 11.25
C PRO A 268 20.92 -3.46 9.81
N ALA A 269 22.07 -3.25 9.17
CA ALA A 269 22.30 -3.71 7.79
C ALA A 269 22.02 -5.21 7.60
N SER A 270 22.22 -6.02 8.65
CA SER A 270 21.89 -7.46 8.67
C SER A 270 20.39 -7.77 8.56
N ALA A 271 19.51 -6.83 8.95
CA ALA A 271 18.06 -6.94 8.83
C ALA A 271 17.52 -6.38 7.49
N ILE A 272 18.37 -5.70 6.71
CA ILE A 272 18.06 -5.12 5.39
C ILE A 272 18.65 -5.99 4.25
N ALA A 273 19.60 -6.88 4.56
CA ALA A 273 20.25 -7.73 3.56
C ALA A 273 19.27 -8.74 2.93
N PRO A 274 19.36 -9.01 1.60
CA PRO A 274 18.58 -10.07 0.97
C PRO A 274 18.90 -11.40 1.65
N ALA A 275 17.87 -12.25 1.83
CA ALA A 275 18.09 -13.62 2.26
C ALA A 275 19.16 -14.24 1.36
N ARG A 276 20.29 -14.64 1.96
CA ARG A 276 21.35 -15.32 1.22
C ARG A 276 20.75 -16.56 0.53
N PRO A 277 21.17 -16.85 -0.71
CA PRO A 277 20.60 -17.91 -1.53
C PRO A 277 20.65 -19.28 -0.86
#